data_AF-X0U0Q0-F1
#
_entry.id   AF-X0U0Q0-F1
#
_cell.length_a   1.000
_cell.length_b   1.000
_cell.length_c   1.000
_cell.angle_alpha   90.00
_cell.angle_beta   90.00
_cell.angle_gamma   90.00
#
_symmetry.space_group_name_H-M   'P 1'
#
loop_
_entity.id
_entity.type
_entity.pdbx_description
1 polymer ?
#
loop_
_entity_poly.entity_id
_entity_poly.type
_entity_poly.pdbx_seq_one_letter_code
_entity_poly.pdbx_strand_id
1 'polypeptide(L)' 'ANKLAESLGGKIVKFYYTMGRYDFVCVVKATSNESMMQALLALGSQGSISTETLTAIPVEKVAEIIKKLP' A
#
# COMPACT_ATOMS: atom_id res chain seq x y z
N ALA A 1 -4.47 0.48 13.23
CA ALA A 1 -3.64 0.51 12.00
C ALA A 1 -2.41 -0.40 12.11
N ASN A 2 -1.41 -0.10 12.94
CA ASN A 2 -0.17 -0.91 13.05
C ASN A 2 -0.40 -2.41 13.29
N LYS A 3 -1.16 -2.78 14.33
CA LYS A 3 -1.44 -4.19 14.64
C LYS A 3 -2.15 -4.95 13.51
N LEU A 4 -3.05 -4.27 12.79
CA LEU A 4 -3.80 -4.89 11.68
C LEU A 4 -2.89 -5.09 10.46
N ALA A 5 -2.07 -4.10 10.13
CA ALA A 5 -1.09 -4.21 9.05
C ALA A 5 -0.06 -5.31 9.33
N GLU A 6 0.50 -5.35 10.55
CA GLU A 6 1.45 -6.39 10.96
C GLU A 6 0.80 -7.78 10.99
N SER A 7 -0.45 -7.89 11.47
CA SER A 7 -1.19 -9.16 11.49
C SER A 7 -1.50 -9.72 10.10
N LEU A 8 -1.41 -8.90 9.06
CA LEU A 8 -1.76 -9.25 7.68
C LEU A 8 -0.53 -9.20 6.75
N GLY A 9 0.68 -9.30 7.32
CA GLY A 9 1.93 -9.46 6.56
C GLY A 9 2.50 -8.16 5.98
N GLY A 10 2.00 -6.99 6.41
CA GLY A 10 2.47 -5.68 6.00
C GLY A 10 3.21 -4.94 7.10
N LYS A 11 4.45 -4.50 6.85
CA LYS A 11 5.15 -3.59 7.74
C LYS A 11 4.90 -2.15 7.32
N ILE A 12 4.26 -1.35 8.18
CA ILE A 12 4.13 0.10 7.95
C ILE A 12 5.52 0.73 8.05
N VAL A 13 5.97 1.30 6.94
CA VAL A 13 7.26 2.00 6.84
C VAL A 13 7.09 3.45 7.25
N LYS A 14 5.99 4.09 6.79
CA LYS A 14 5.66 5.49 7.05
C LYS A 14 4.15 5.67 7.10
N PHE A 15 3.68 6.60 7.93
CA PHE A 15 2.28 6.97 8.03
C PHE A 15 2.18 8.49 8.14
N TYR A 16 1.32 9.10 7.32
CA TYR A 16 1.13 10.53 7.26
C TYR A 16 -0.36 10.86 7.32
N TYR A 17 -0.73 11.87 8.11
CA TYR A 17 -2.03 12.53 7.97
C TYR A 17 -1.95 13.56 6.84
N THR A 18 -3.03 13.69 6.10
CA THR A 18 -3.11 14.62 4.96
C THR A 18 -4.31 15.54 5.10
N MET A 19 -4.16 16.78 4.65
CA MET A 19 -5.25 17.77 4.60
C MET A 19 -5.66 17.97 3.14
N GLY A 20 -6.35 16.99 2.57
CA GLY A 20 -6.71 16.99 1.15
C GLY A 20 -7.80 15.98 0.85
N ARG A 21 -7.76 15.36 -0.33
CA ARG A 21 -8.77 14.38 -0.77
C ARG A 21 -8.86 13.14 0.12
N TYR A 22 -7.75 12.76 0.75
CA TYR A 22 -7.66 11.59 1.62
C TYR A 22 -7.24 12.03 3.01
N ASP A 23 -7.63 11.26 4.03
CA ASP A 23 -7.33 11.57 5.44
C ASP A 23 -5.91 11.17 5.84
N PHE A 24 -5.35 10.15 5.19
CA PHE A 24 -4.00 9.68 5.45
C PHE A 24 -3.37 8.94 4.26
N VAL A 25 -2.04 8.86 4.26
CA VAL A 25 -1.23 8.04 3.35
C VAL A 25 -0.33 7.12 4.17
N CYS A 26 -0.31 5.84 3.81
CA CYS A 26 0.51 4.81 4.46
C CYS A 26 1.42 4.15 3.43
N VAL A 27 2.72 4.06 3.74
CA VAL A 27 3.68 3.29 2.95
C VAL A 27 3.89 1.96 3.66
N VAL A 28 3.54 0.86 3.00
CA VAL A 28 3.61 -0.49 3.57
C VAL A 28 4.56 -1.34 2.75
N LYS A 29 5.47 -2.04 3.43
CA LYS A 29 6.23 -3.14 2.84
C LYS A 29 5.47 -4.44 3.09
N ALA A 30 4.78 -4.92 2.07
CA ALA A 30 4.11 -6.21 2.09
C ALA A 30 5.05 -7.34 1.62
N THR A 31 4.79 -8.56 2.09
CA THR A 31 5.49 -9.77 1.63
C THR A 31 5.01 -10.24 0.26
N SER A 32 3.74 -10.01 -0.08
CA SER A 32 3.16 -10.24 -1.41
C SER A 32 1.94 -9.33 -1.63
N ASN A 33 1.48 -9.25 -2.89
CA ASN A 33 0.27 -8.48 -3.23
C ASN A 33 -0.99 -9.13 -2.64
N GLU A 34 -1.05 -10.46 -2.59
CA GLU A 34 -2.17 -11.22 -2.02
C GLU A 34 -2.31 -10.96 -0.53
N SER A 35 -1.20 -10.96 0.24
CA SER A 35 -1.22 -10.62 1.66
C SER A 35 -1.74 -9.20 1.89
N MET A 36 -1.28 -8.24 1.08
CA MET A 36 -1.74 -6.84 1.18
C MET A 36 -3.23 -6.71 0.79
N MET A 37 -3.68 -7.42 -0.25
CA MET A 37 -5.08 -7.42 -0.67
C MET A 37 -5.99 -7.96 0.43
N GLN A 38 -5.63 -9.08 1.07
CA GLN A 38 -6.37 -9.62 2.20
C GLN A 38 -6.45 -8.60 3.35
N ALA A 39 -5.35 -7.89 3.61
CA ALA A 39 -5.31 -6.83 4.62
C ALA A 39 -6.28 -5.68 4.31
N LEU A 40 -6.27 -5.21 3.07
CA LEU A 40 -7.10 -4.09 2.61
C LEU A 40 -8.59 -4.46 2.60
N LEU A 41 -8.93 -5.68 2.18
CA LEU A 41 -10.30 -6.18 2.21
C LEU A 41 -10.82 -6.31 3.65
N ALA A 42 -10.00 -6.80 4.58
CA ALA A 42 -10.36 -6.88 6.01
C ALA A 42 -10.47 -5.49 6.67
N LEU A 43 -9.70 -4.51 6.20
CA LEU A 43 -9.81 -3.13 6.64
C LEU A 43 -11.08 -2.47 6.10
N GLY A 44 -11.37 -2.65 4.81
CA GLY A 44 -12.54 -2.10 4.14
C GLY A 44 -13.86 -2.70 4.62
N SER A 45 -13.87 -3.98 4.99
CA SER A 45 -15.08 -4.66 5.48
C SER A 45 -15.59 -4.12 6.82
N GLN A 46 -14.76 -3.39 7.57
CA GLN A 46 -15.16 -2.71 8.81
C GLN A 46 -15.94 -1.41 8.55
N GLY A 47 -16.08 -0.99 7.29
CA GLY A 47 -16.94 0.11 6.84
C GLY A 47 -16.46 1.53 7.18
N SER A 48 -15.52 1.66 8.12
CA SER A 48 -15.02 2.98 8.55
C SER A 48 -13.91 3.53 7.65
N ILE A 49 -13.31 2.70 6.80
CA ILE A 49 -12.13 3.05 6.00
C ILE A 49 -12.34 2.54 4.57
N SER A 50 -12.19 3.44 3.59
CA SER A 50 -12.04 3.11 2.18
C SER A 50 -10.62 3.46 1.75
N THR A 51 -9.99 2.59 0.96
CA THR A 51 -8.57 2.72 0.60
C THR A 51 -8.39 2.75 -0.91
N GLU A 52 -7.51 3.63 -1.39
CA GLU A 52 -6.94 3.56 -2.72
C GLU A 52 -5.52 3.02 -2.61
N THR A 53 -5.24 1.89 -3.27
CA THR A 53 -3.95 1.20 -3.14
C THR A 53 -3.15 1.33 -4.42
N LEU A 54 -1.92 1.81 -4.29
CA LEU A 54 -0.97 1.96 -5.38
C LEU A 54 0.21 1.00 -5.18
N THR A 55 0.40 0.09 -6.12
CA THR A 55 1.59 -0.77 -6.12
C THR A 55 2.81 0.06 -6.50
N ALA A 56 3.73 0.23 -5.55
CA ALA A 56 4.98 0.93 -5.80
C ALA A 56 5.93 0.07 -6.64
N ILE A 57 6.35 0.58 -7.79
CA ILE A 57 7.38 -0.03 -8.64
C ILE A 57 8.70 0.74 -8.41
N PRO A 58 9.81 0.07 -8.06
CA PRO A 58 11.10 0.73 -7.91
C PRO A 58 11.52 1.46 -9.20
N VAL A 59 12.11 2.65 -9.05
CA VAL A 59 12.52 3.51 -10.18
C VAL A 59 13.51 2.77 -11.09
N GLU A 60 14.40 1.97 -10.52
CA GLU A 60 15.40 1.18 -11.23
C GLU A 60 14.73 0.18 -12.19
N LYS A 61 13.67 -0.49 -11.72
CA LYS A 61 12.90 -1.45 -12.52
C LYS A 61 12.16 -0.75 -13.66
N VAL A 62 11.60 0.44 -13.40
CA VAL A 62 10.97 1.25 -14.46
C VAL A 62 12.01 1.70 -15.49
N ALA A 63 13.20 2.11 -15.06
CA ALA A 63 14.29 2.52 -15.94
C ALA A 63 14.73 1.39 -16.89
N GLU A 64 14.76 0.14 -16.42
CA GLU A 64 15.02 -1.03 -17.29
C GLU A 64 13.91 -1.27 -18.32
N ILE A 65 12.65 -1.06 -17.95
CA ILE A 65 11.51 -1.19 -18.87
C ILE A 65 11.59 -0.12 -19.96
N ILE A 66 11.90 1.13 -19.59
CA ILE A 66 12.01 2.25 -20.54
C ILE A 66 13.08 1.96 -21.61
N LYS A 67 14.23 1.37 -21.24
CA LYS A 67 15.28 0.99 -22.19
C LYS A 67 14.84 -0.04 -23.24
N LYS A 68 13.72 -0.73 -23.03
CA LYS A 68 13.16 -1.75 -23.92
C LYS A 68 12.00 -1.23 -24.78
N LEU A 69 11.64 0.05 -24.64
CA LEU A 69 10.62 0.67 -25.49
C LEU A 69 11.17 0.90 -26.91
N PRO A 70 10.35 0.71 -27.96
CA PRO A 70 10.74 0.99 -29.34
C PRO A 70 10.97 2.47 -29.61
#